data_AF-A0A4Y9MY83-F1
#
_entry.id   AF-A0A4Y9MY83-F1
#
_cell.length_a   1.000
_cell.length_b   1.000
_cell.length_c   1.000
_cell.angle_alpha   90.00
_cell.angle_beta   90.00
_cell.angle_gamma   90.00
#
_symmetry.space_group_name_H-M   'P 1'
#
loop_
_entity.id
_entity.type
_entity.pdbx_description
1 polymer ?
#
loop_
_entity_poly.entity_id
_entity_poly.type
_entity_poly.pdbx_seq_one_letter_code
_entity_poly.pdbx_strand_id
1 'polypeptide(L)'
;MRGRAYLPHRASRVPSDETSDLRPARLIAVLVDEHIDLTPIRPAKIDQHDAPASDLRLLVSLLLYGYTNGVFSSRTIERKCVEDNEFRWLAAGQLPDHRALAEFRRRHLAALTALFTDALTLCQAAGVPRLGRVVLDGVTRDELAEHVLDLLSEAERTDTAEAETRKPVRSNARRALVGAVLVVLMVAGGYTVAATKRVTLSVDGASMTVSTMKSRVVDVLRENGYAVGDHDELSPAAGQPVHESDTIVLRRGRPLELSVDGQPSRRVWTTAVTVGDAMRDLSLSEAAPVTASRADHVPVAGMALPVVTPKQVHIDDGGVRSDERLAAATVGQLLTAAGAPLEQSDKVSPPAATPVSAGMRVVVTRIRELRVSERLPLPAPLRRIHDPALNLSRSIVDDPGAPGTQNVTFAVSTVNGRPVARQVVAREVVSPARPQVQRVGAKPGTQVPRVTTTAWDQVASCESSGNWAINTGNGFYGGVQFKQSTWEAFGGLRYAPRADLATREEQIAVAEATRATQGWGAWPVCSRKVRR
;
A
#
# COMPACT_ATOMS: atom_id res chain seq x y z
N MET A 1 -8.78 18.95 -77.67
CA MET A 1 -8.12 19.80 -76.66
C MET A 1 -6.72 19.23 -76.44
N ARG A 2 -5.67 20.05 -76.55
CA ARG A 2 -4.26 19.61 -76.38
C ARG A 2 -4.05 19.17 -74.93
N GLY A 3 -3.49 17.98 -74.71
CA GLY A 3 -3.27 17.38 -73.40
C GLY A 3 -2.37 18.26 -72.53
N ARG A 4 -2.83 18.58 -71.32
CA ARG A 4 -1.97 19.13 -70.27
C ARG A 4 -1.10 18.00 -69.74
N ALA A 5 0.21 18.24 -69.64
CA ALA A 5 1.12 17.33 -68.98
C ALA A 5 0.71 17.15 -67.51
N TYR A 6 0.81 15.91 -67.02
CA TYR A 6 0.64 15.57 -65.62
C TYR A 6 1.55 16.45 -64.74
N LEU A 7 0.98 17.13 -63.74
CA LEU A 7 1.72 17.95 -62.78
C LEU A 7 1.61 17.30 -61.40
N PRO A 8 2.69 16.73 -60.86
CA PRO A 8 2.66 16.18 -59.51
C PRO A 8 2.49 17.33 -58.50
N HIS A 9 1.84 17.01 -57.37
CA HIS A 9 1.62 17.84 -56.17
C HIS A 9 0.18 18.34 -55.92
N ARG A 10 -0.41 17.76 -54.86
CA ARG A 10 -1.56 18.18 -54.03
C ARG A 10 -2.98 17.95 -54.59
N ALA A 11 -3.66 16.95 -54.02
CA ALA A 11 -5.06 17.05 -53.56
C ALA A 11 -5.38 15.91 -52.58
N SER A 12 -5.84 16.22 -51.37
CA SER A 12 -6.48 15.24 -50.49
C SER A 12 -7.93 15.02 -50.97
N ARG A 13 -8.41 13.77 -50.94
CA ARG A 13 -9.83 13.49 -51.20
C ARG A 13 -10.66 14.23 -50.13
N VAL A 14 -11.46 15.22 -50.53
CA VAL A 14 -12.25 16.03 -49.58
C VAL A 14 -13.32 15.14 -48.93
N PRO A 15 -13.50 15.14 -47.59
CA PRO A 15 -14.60 14.43 -46.95
C PRO A 15 -15.91 15.15 -47.31
N SER A 16 -16.85 14.45 -47.92
CA SER A 16 -18.22 14.95 -48.09
C SER A 16 -19.19 13.93 -47.53
N ASP A 17 -19.99 14.45 -46.59
CA ASP A 17 -21.22 14.00 -45.93
C ASP A 17 -21.44 12.49 -45.66
N GLU A 18 -21.80 12.21 -44.42
CA GLU A 18 -21.76 10.93 -43.68
C GLU A 18 -22.81 9.87 -44.09
N THR A 19 -23.32 9.89 -45.32
CA THR A 19 -24.41 8.96 -45.71
C THR A 19 -24.22 8.24 -47.06
N SER A 20 -23.00 7.85 -47.43
CA SER A 20 -22.85 6.77 -48.43
C SER A 20 -21.53 5.99 -48.28
N ASP A 21 -21.45 5.13 -47.26
CA ASP A 21 -20.26 4.30 -46.97
C ASP A 21 -20.15 3.00 -47.77
N LEU A 22 -20.96 2.86 -48.84
CA LEU A 22 -20.99 1.65 -49.68
C LEU A 22 -20.63 1.92 -51.14
N ARG A 23 -20.02 3.08 -51.47
CA ARG A 23 -19.64 3.35 -52.86
C ARG A 23 -18.35 2.60 -53.25
N PRO A 24 -18.36 1.84 -54.36
CA PRO A 24 -17.21 1.05 -54.81
C PRO A 24 -15.87 1.79 -54.84
N ALA A 25 -15.85 3.06 -55.27
CA ALA A 25 -14.62 3.85 -55.35
C ALA A 25 -14.01 4.14 -53.97
N ARG A 26 -14.85 4.38 -52.96
CA ARG A 26 -14.39 4.64 -51.59
C ARG A 26 -13.72 3.41 -50.98
N LEU A 27 -14.27 2.22 -51.22
CA LEU A 27 -13.63 0.99 -50.74
C LEU A 27 -12.27 0.76 -51.40
N ILE A 28 -12.17 0.97 -52.72
CA ILE A 28 -10.89 0.81 -53.42
C ILE A 28 -9.84 1.78 -52.88
N ALA A 29 -10.26 3.02 -52.60
CA ALA A 29 -9.42 4.01 -51.95
C ALA A 29 -8.91 3.54 -50.58
N VAL A 30 -9.78 3.03 -49.69
CA VAL A 30 -9.38 2.51 -48.37
C VAL A 30 -8.48 1.27 -48.50
N LEU A 31 -8.83 0.34 -49.39
CA LEU A 31 -8.05 -0.87 -49.66
C LEU A 31 -6.61 -0.51 -50.09
N VAL A 32 -6.49 0.39 -51.08
CA VAL A 32 -5.17 0.81 -51.59
C VAL A 32 -4.42 1.63 -50.53
N ASP A 33 -5.09 2.49 -49.77
CA ASP A 33 -4.45 3.39 -48.82
C ASP A 33 -3.97 2.69 -47.55
N GLU A 34 -4.79 1.79 -47.00
CA GLU A 34 -4.59 1.21 -45.67
C GLU A 34 -4.10 -0.25 -45.71
N HIS A 35 -4.38 -1.00 -46.79
CA HIS A 35 -4.18 -2.45 -46.80
C HIS A 35 -3.22 -2.96 -47.89
N ILE A 36 -2.92 -2.17 -48.93
CA ILE A 36 -1.95 -2.55 -49.97
C ILE A 36 -0.61 -1.87 -49.71
N ASP A 37 0.43 -2.67 -49.49
CA ASP A 37 1.80 -2.18 -49.37
C ASP A 37 2.36 -1.82 -50.75
N LEU A 38 2.48 -0.52 -51.03
CA LEU A 38 3.03 -0.03 -52.30
C LEU A 38 4.56 0.06 -52.32
N THR A 39 5.24 -0.38 -51.27
CA THR A 39 6.71 -0.40 -51.19
C THR A 39 7.38 -1.07 -52.41
N PRO A 40 6.87 -2.19 -52.96
CA PRO A 40 7.45 -2.83 -54.16
C PRO A 40 7.40 -1.98 -55.44
N ILE A 41 6.56 -0.95 -55.48
CA ILE A 41 6.35 -0.07 -56.65
C ILE A 41 7.10 1.26 -56.48
N ARG A 42 7.59 1.59 -55.28
CA ARG A 42 8.34 2.82 -55.02
C ARG A 42 9.73 2.77 -55.68
N PRO A 43 10.22 3.86 -56.28
CA PRO A 43 11.59 3.91 -56.78
C PRO A 43 12.59 3.86 -55.62
N ALA A 44 13.71 3.16 -55.81
CA ALA A 44 14.75 2.96 -54.78
C ALA A 44 15.55 4.24 -54.43
N LYS A 45 15.40 5.30 -55.23
CA LYS A 45 15.97 6.64 -55.01
C LYS A 45 14.93 7.66 -55.49
N ILE A 46 14.75 8.76 -54.75
CA ILE A 46 13.82 9.83 -55.12
C ILE A 46 14.62 10.92 -55.84
N ASP A 47 14.53 10.99 -57.16
CA ASP A 47 15.04 12.13 -57.95
C ASP A 47 13.94 13.19 -58.12
N GLN A 48 14.32 14.43 -58.48
CA GLN A 48 13.41 15.58 -58.62
C GLN A 48 12.28 15.42 -59.66
N HIS A 49 12.27 14.32 -60.43
CA HIS A 49 11.26 14.00 -61.44
C HIS A 49 10.43 12.74 -61.10
N ASP A 50 10.61 12.14 -59.93
CA ASP A 50 9.84 10.95 -59.51
C ASP A 50 8.47 11.31 -58.93
N ALA A 51 7.45 10.53 -59.29
CA ALA A 51 6.08 10.75 -58.82
C ALA A 51 5.96 10.47 -57.30
N PRO A 52 5.44 11.41 -56.47
CA PRO A 52 5.30 11.22 -55.03
C PRO A 52 4.39 10.02 -54.67
N ALA A 53 4.52 9.49 -53.44
CA ALA A 53 3.77 8.30 -53.01
C ALA A 53 2.23 8.45 -53.10
N SER A 54 1.70 9.68 -52.98
CA SER A 54 0.29 10.02 -53.22
C SER A 54 -0.16 9.71 -54.65
N ASP A 55 0.76 9.83 -55.61
CA ASP A 55 0.49 9.71 -57.03
C ASP A 55 0.52 8.24 -57.44
N LEU A 56 1.39 7.44 -56.81
CA LEU A 56 1.39 5.98 -56.94
C LEU A 56 0.07 5.38 -56.40
N ARG A 57 -0.38 5.84 -55.23
CA ARG A 57 -1.67 5.43 -54.65
C ARG A 57 -2.83 5.75 -55.60
N LEU A 58 -2.83 6.93 -56.18
CA LEU A 58 -3.85 7.36 -57.15
C LEU A 58 -3.84 6.50 -58.41
N LEU A 59 -2.67 6.26 -59.02
CA LEU A 59 -2.55 5.47 -60.24
C LEU A 59 -2.95 4.00 -60.00
N VAL A 60 -2.54 3.41 -58.89
CA VAL A 60 -2.96 2.05 -58.48
C VAL A 60 -4.47 2.01 -58.23
N SER A 61 -5.01 3.00 -57.52
CA SER A 61 -6.45 3.09 -57.28
C SER A 61 -7.24 3.18 -58.58
N LEU A 62 -6.81 4.00 -59.54
CA LEU A 62 -7.49 4.18 -60.83
C LEU A 62 -7.40 2.96 -61.73
N LEU A 63 -6.24 2.28 -61.78
CA LEU A 63 -6.10 1.03 -62.52
C LEU A 63 -6.95 -0.07 -61.90
N LEU A 64 -6.87 -0.23 -60.57
CA LEU A 64 -7.67 -1.21 -59.85
C LEU A 64 -9.15 -0.92 -60.09
N TYR A 65 -9.63 0.29 -59.77
CA TYR A 65 -11.01 0.72 -59.99
C TYR A 65 -11.47 0.61 -61.45
N GLY A 66 -10.65 1.00 -62.42
CA GLY A 66 -10.91 0.82 -63.84
C GLY A 66 -11.16 -0.63 -64.20
N TYR A 67 -10.27 -1.53 -63.77
CA TYR A 67 -10.36 -2.95 -64.06
C TYR A 67 -11.55 -3.59 -63.36
N THR A 68 -11.88 -3.14 -62.14
CA THR A 68 -13.09 -3.57 -61.43
C THR A 68 -14.39 -3.26 -62.16
N ASN A 69 -14.39 -2.17 -62.93
CA ASN A 69 -15.53 -1.72 -63.72
C ASN A 69 -15.44 -2.18 -65.18
N GLY A 70 -14.52 -3.10 -65.52
CA GLY A 70 -14.32 -3.62 -66.87
C GLY A 70 -13.73 -2.60 -67.86
N VAL A 71 -13.09 -1.56 -67.35
CA VAL A 71 -12.43 -0.48 -68.10
C VAL A 71 -10.93 -0.72 -68.10
N PHE A 72 -10.42 -1.37 -69.15
CA PHE A 72 -9.01 -1.74 -69.26
C PHE A 72 -8.15 -0.75 -70.06
N SER A 73 -8.80 0.07 -70.91
CA SER A 73 -8.13 1.08 -71.74
C SER A 73 -7.75 2.29 -70.89
N SER A 74 -6.46 2.64 -70.89
CA SER A 74 -5.93 3.80 -70.16
C SER A 74 -6.55 5.11 -70.68
N ARG A 75 -6.91 5.17 -71.98
CA ARG A 75 -7.64 6.31 -72.57
C ARG A 75 -9.08 6.40 -72.10
N THR A 76 -9.72 5.25 -71.89
CA THR A 76 -11.07 5.22 -71.35
C THR A 76 -11.07 5.57 -69.87
N ILE A 77 -10.05 5.17 -69.10
CA ILE A 77 -9.85 5.58 -67.71
C ILE A 77 -9.63 7.11 -67.64
N GLU A 78 -8.72 7.66 -68.44
CA GLU A 78 -8.48 9.12 -68.55
C GLU A 78 -9.78 9.88 -68.81
N ARG A 79 -10.58 9.44 -69.80
CA ARG A 79 -11.87 10.06 -70.12
C ARG A 79 -12.86 9.95 -68.96
N LYS A 80 -12.91 8.80 -68.29
CA LYS A 80 -13.78 8.60 -67.11
C LYS A 80 -13.39 9.46 -65.92
N CYS A 81 -12.11 9.81 -65.75
CA CYS A 81 -11.70 10.78 -64.73
C CYS A 81 -12.34 12.18 -64.93
N VAL A 82 -12.85 12.48 -66.13
CA VAL A 82 -13.64 13.70 -66.42
C VAL A 82 -15.14 13.43 -66.35
N GLU A 83 -15.60 12.34 -66.98
CA GLU A 83 -17.02 12.08 -67.25
C GLU A 83 -17.76 11.37 -66.11
N ASP A 84 -17.05 10.65 -65.25
CA ASP A 84 -17.62 9.75 -64.26
C ASP A 84 -17.34 10.25 -62.83
N ASN A 85 -18.39 10.41 -62.03
CA ASN A 85 -18.30 10.98 -60.68
C ASN A 85 -17.37 10.19 -59.76
N GLU A 86 -17.35 8.87 -59.89
CA GLU A 86 -16.59 8.00 -58.99
C GLU A 86 -15.11 7.99 -59.39
N PHE A 87 -14.78 7.94 -60.69
CA PHE A 87 -13.40 8.09 -61.17
C PHE A 87 -12.84 9.48 -60.85
N ARG A 88 -13.66 10.53 -61.00
CA ARG A 88 -13.29 11.91 -60.68
C ARG A 88 -13.03 12.11 -59.18
N TRP A 89 -13.82 11.47 -58.32
CA TRP A 89 -13.59 11.45 -56.88
C TRP A 89 -12.31 10.68 -56.52
N LEU A 90 -12.10 9.50 -57.11
CA LEU A 90 -10.95 8.65 -56.86
C LEU A 90 -9.63 9.34 -57.26
N ALA A 91 -9.67 10.07 -58.38
CA ALA A 91 -8.57 10.88 -58.87
C ALA A 91 -8.35 12.17 -58.05
N ALA A 92 -9.18 12.47 -57.05
CA ALA A 92 -9.06 13.66 -56.20
C ALA A 92 -8.95 14.98 -56.99
N GLY A 93 -9.60 15.06 -58.17
CA GLY A 93 -9.51 16.22 -59.07
C GLY A 93 -8.25 16.27 -59.95
N GLN A 94 -7.36 15.27 -59.87
CA GLN A 94 -6.26 15.07 -60.80
C GLN A 94 -6.73 14.41 -62.09
N LEU A 95 -6.00 14.65 -63.18
CA LEU A 95 -6.30 14.11 -64.51
C LEU A 95 -5.03 13.45 -65.06
N PRO A 96 -4.69 12.22 -64.62
CA PRO A 96 -3.57 11.49 -65.19
C PRO A 96 -3.86 11.19 -66.66
N ASP A 97 -2.90 11.48 -67.52
CA ASP A 97 -3.04 11.18 -68.94
C ASP A 97 -2.95 9.67 -69.18
N HIS A 98 -3.53 9.18 -70.28
CA HIS A 98 -3.49 7.76 -70.60
C HIS A 98 -2.07 7.22 -70.78
N ARG A 99 -1.11 8.09 -71.11
CA ARG A 99 0.30 7.73 -71.29
C ARG A 99 0.94 7.39 -69.95
N ALA A 100 0.73 8.21 -68.91
CA ALA A 100 1.18 7.96 -67.56
C ALA A 100 0.57 6.68 -66.99
N LEU A 101 -0.73 6.44 -67.19
CA LEU A 101 -1.39 5.19 -66.74
C LEU A 101 -0.83 3.94 -67.45
N ALA A 102 -0.66 4.00 -68.77
CA ALA A 102 -0.13 2.88 -69.55
C ALA A 102 1.35 2.61 -69.25
N GLU A 103 2.17 3.66 -69.12
CA GLU A 103 3.59 3.56 -68.80
C GLU A 103 3.81 3.08 -67.37
N PHE A 104 3.03 3.60 -66.41
CA PHE A 104 3.06 3.15 -65.02
C PHE A 104 2.77 1.65 -64.91
N ARG A 105 1.69 1.18 -65.56
CA ARG A 105 1.38 -0.24 -65.58
C ARG A 105 2.48 -1.08 -66.20
N ARG A 106 3.01 -0.68 -67.36
CA ARG A 106 4.06 -1.40 -68.06
C ARG A 106 5.33 -1.50 -67.20
N ARG A 107 5.72 -0.39 -66.59
CA ARG A 107 6.92 -0.29 -65.74
C ARG A 107 6.80 -1.14 -64.47
N HIS A 108 5.61 -1.25 -63.89
CA HIS A 108 5.39 -1.92 -62.62
C HIS A 108 4.61 -3.23 -62.75
N LEU A 109 4.59 -3.84 -63.94
CA LEU A 109 3.78 -5.02 -64.25
C LEU A 109 3.95 -6.14 -63.21
N ALA A 110 5.19 -6.55 -62.95
CA ALA A 110 5.48 -7.63 -62.00
C ALA A 110 5.05 -7.29 -60.56
N ALA A 111 5.25 -6.05 -60.12
CA ALA A 111 4.87 -5.61 -58.77
C ALA A 111 3.35 -5.50 -58.63
N LEU A 112 2.65 -4.99 -59.65
CA LEU A 112 1.19 -4.96 -59.68
C LEU A 112 0.59 -6.38 -59.69
N THR A 113 1.21 -7.32 -60.41
CA THR A 113 0.81 -8.74 -60.38
C THR A 113 0.91 -9.30 -58.96
N ALA A 114 2.04 -9.09 -58.29
CA ALA A 114 2.23 -9.57 -56.93
C ALA A 114 1.20 -8.98 -55.95
N LEU A 115 0.99 -7.66 -55.99
CA LEU A 115 0.04 -6.98 -55.08
C LEU A 115 -1.41 -7.45 -55.27
N PHE A 116 -1.84 -7.61 -56.52
CA PHE A 116 -3.20 -8.09 -56.79
C PHE A 116 -3.34 -9.59 -56.45
N THR A 117 -2.27 -10.37 -56.57
CA THR A 117 -2.25 -11.76 -56.11
C THR A 117 -2.35 -11.86 -54.59
N ASP A 118 -1.62 -11.03 -53.85
CA ASP A 118 -1.68 -10.97 -52.39
C ASP A 118 -3.08 -10.59 -51.88
N ALA A 119 -3.78 -9.70 -52.58
CA ALA A 119 -5.17 -9.37 -52.25
C ALA A 119 -6.12 -10.59 -52.41
N LEU A 120 -5.88 -11.44 -53.42
CA LEU A 120 -6.69 -12.63 -53.69
C LEU A 120 -6.37 -13.79 -52.73
N THR A 121 -5.11 -13.96 -52.32
CA THR A 121 -4.72 -14.96 -51.31
C THR A 121 -5.28 -14.58 -49.93
N LEU A 122 -5.34 -13.29 -49.60
CA LEU A 122 -6.01 -12.82 -48.38
C LEU A 122 -7.51 -13.17 -48.37
N CYS A 123 -8.17 -13.09 -49.54
CA CYS A 123 -9.57 -13.53 -49.68
C CYS A 123 -9.74 -15.05 -49.49
N GLN A 124 -8.77 -15.85 -49.94
CA GLN A 124 -8.76 -17.30 -49.71
C GLN A 124 -8.61 -17.61 -48.21
N ALA A 125 -7.68 -16.93 -47.52
CA ALA A 125 -7.49 -17.08 -46.06
C ALA A 125 -8.72 -16.64 -45.25
N ALA A 126 -9.51 -15.69 -45.76
CA ALA A 126 -10.78 -15.27 -45.18
C ALA A 126 -11.95 -16.25 -45.44
N GLY A 127 -11.71 -17.38 -46.11
CA GLY A 127 -12.69 -18.46 -46.28
C GLY A 127 -13.70 -18.22 -47.39
N VAL A 128 -13.27 -17.61 -48.51
CA VAL A 128 -14.12 -17.40 -49.69
C VAL A 128 -13.89 -18.53 -50.71
N PRO A 129 -14.77 -19.56 -50.78
CA PRO A 129 -14.47 -20.80 -51.49
C PRO A 129 -14.59 -20.69 -53.02
N ARG A 130 -15.31 -19.69 -53.54
CA ARG A 130 -15.57 -19.52 -54.97
C ARG A 130 -15.83 -18.07 -55.33
N LEU A 131 -15.25 -17.62 -56.44
CA LEU A 131 -15.40 -16.29 -57.01
C LEU A 131 -15.87 -16.40 -58.48
N GLY A 132 -17.19 -16.38 -58.68
CA GLY A 132 -17.79 -16.56 -60.01
C GLY A 132 -17.56 -17.97 -60.58
N ARG A 133 -16.84 -18.08 -61.71
CA ARG A 133 -16.42 -19.37 -62.29
C ARG A 133 -15.04 -19.84 -61.81
N VAL A 134 -14.33 -19.03 -61.02
CA VAL A 134 -13.03 -19.37 -60.45
C VAL A 134 -13.26 -19.96 -59.06
N VAL A 135 -12.84 -21.20 -58.88
CA VAL A 135 -12.78 -21.83 -57.55
C VAL A 135 -11.47 -21.38 -56.94
N LEU A 136 -11.50 -20.80 -55.73
CA LEU A 136 -10.27 -20.43 -55.03
C LEU A 136 -9.71 -21.61 -54.22
N ASP A 137 -10.56 -22.55 -53.84
CA ASP A 137 -10.14 -23.76 -53.14
C ASP A 137 -9.25 -24.62 -54.03
N GLY A 138 -8.02 -24.87 -53.57
CA GLY A 138 -7.04 -25.69 -54.26
C GLY A 138 -6.26 -25.00 -55.37
N VAL A 139 -6.49 -23.69 -55.62
CA VAL A 139 -5.67 -22.90 -56.55
C VAL A 139 -4.48 -22.34 -55.80
N THR A 140 -3.29 -22.57 -56.34
CA THR A 140 -2.03 -22.12 -55.77
C THR A 140 -1.83 -20.62 -56.01
N ARG A 141 -1.01 -19.99 -55.15
CA ARG A 141 -0.60 -18.59 -55.32
C ARG A 141 0.00 -18.32 -56.70
N ASP A 142 0.73 -19.28 -57.25
CA ASP A 142 1.38 -19.16 -58.56
C ASP A 142 0.36 -19.17 -59.71
N GLU A 143 -0.66 -20.04 -59.63
CA GLU A 143 -1.77 -20.03 -60.59
C GLU A 143 -2.57 -18.72 -60.52
N LEU A 144 -2.80 -18.15 -59.32
CA LEU A 144 -3.42 -16.83 -59.18
C LEU A 144 -2.56 -15.73 -59.81
N ALA A 145 -1.24 -15.78 -59.63
CA ALA A 145 -0.31 -14.82 -60.21
C ALA A 145 -0.33 -14.86 -61.75
N GLU A 146 -0.42 -16.04 -62.36
CA GLU A 146 -0.55 -16.17 -63.81
C GLU A 146 -1.83 -15.52 -64.35
N HIS A 147 -2.97 -15.72 -63.68
CA HIS A 147 -4.24 -15.11 -64.08
C HIS A 147 -4.22 -13.58 -63.98
N VAL A 148 -3.63 -13.04 -62.92
CA VAL A 148 -3.46 -11.60 -62.73
C VAL A 148 -2.51 -11.03 -63.79
N LEU A 149 -1.42 -11.74 -64.10
CA LEU A 149 -0.45 -11.31 -65.12
C LEU A 149 -1.08 -11.26 -66.52
N ASP A 150 -1.90 -12.25 -66.89
CA ASP A 150 -2.60 -12.25 -68.19
C ASP A 150 -3.57 -11.06 -68.30
N LEU A 151 -4.30 -10.75 -67.22
CA LEU A 151 -5.20 -9.58 -67.16
C LEU A 151 -4.46 -8.25 -67.39
N LEU A 152 -3.32 -8.04 -66.72
CA LEU A 152 -2.53 -6.82 -66.88
C LEU A 152 -1.90 -6.73 -68.27
N SER A 153 -1.51 -7.87 -68.84
CA SER A 153 -0.97 -7.99 -70.20
C SER A 153 -2.05 -7.74 -71.26
N GLU A 154 -3.30 -8.17 -71.05
CA GLU A 154 -4.43 -7.91 -71.93
C GLU A 154 -4.80 -6.41 -71.97
N ALA A 155 -4.70 -5.71 -70.83
CA ALA A 155 -4.85 -4.26 -70.78
C ALA A 155 -3.78 -3.54 -71.62
N GLU A 156 -2.53 -4.04 -71.62
CA GLU A 156 -1.48 -3.52 -72.49
C GLU A 156 -1.77 -3.76 -73.98
N ARG A 157 -2.20 -4.96 -74.36
CA ARG A 157 -2.63 -5.25 -75.75
C ARG A 157 -3.79 -4.36 -76.19
N THR A 158 -4.69 -4.02 -75.28
CA THR A 158 -5.83 -3.12 -75.55
C THR A 158 -5.35 -1.69 -75.82
N ASP A 159 -4.41 -1.19 -75.02
CA ASP A 159 -3.84 0.15 -75.21
C ASP A 159 -3.00 0.25 -76.49
N THR A 160 -2.25 -0.80 -76.86
CA THR A 160 -1.50 -0.83 -78.13
C THR A 160 -2.43 -0.93 -79.34
N ALA A 161 -3.47 -1.77 -79.29
CA ALA A 161 -4.46 -1.89 -80.36
C ALA A 161 -5.24 -0.58 -80.59
N GLU A 162 -5.60 0.14 -79.52
CA GLU A 162 -6.23 1.47 -79.61
C GLU A 162 -5.25 2.53 -80.13
N ALA A 163 -3.94 2.38 -79.95
CA ALA A 163 -2.94 3.27 -80.55
C ALA A 163 -2.84 3.08 -82.07
N GLU A 164 -3.04 1.85 -82.56
CA GLU A 164 -2.96 1.50 -83.99
C GLU A 164 -4.28 1.72 -84.75
N THR A 165 -5.45 1.68 -84.10
CA THR A 165 -6.76 1.80 -84.76
C THR A 165 -7.66 2.90 -84.17
N ARG A 166 -8.18 3.79 -85.01
CA ARG A 166 -9.05 4.93 -84.61
C ARG A 166 -10.52 4.54 -84.33
N LYS A 167 -10.82 3.31 -83.89
CA LYS A 167 -12.17 2.89 -83.44
C LYS A 167 -12.11 1.89 -82.28
N PRO A 168 -12.97 2.00 -81.25
CA PRO A 168 -12.89 1.18 -80.04
C PRO A 168 -13.41 -0.25 -80.28
N VAL A 169 -12.65 -1.25 -79.83
CA VAL A 169 -13.05 -2.67 -79.84
C VAL A 169 -13.96 -2.97 -78.65
N ARG A 170 -15.14 -3.56 -78.90
CA ARG A 170 -16.04 -4.06 -77.85
C ARG A 170 -15.85 -5.58 -77.68
N SER A 171 -15.36 -6.00 -76.51
CA SER A 171 -15.39 -7.39 -76.04
C SER A 171 -16.25 -7.47 -74.76
N ASN A 172 -17.37 -8.21 -74.84
CA ASN A 172 -18.41 -8.23 -73.80
C ASN A 172 -18.44 -9.52 -72.95
N ALA A 173 -17.57 -10.51 -73.19
CA ALA A 173 -17.66 -11.80 -72.49
C ALA A 173 -16.76 -11.91 -71.23
N ARG A 174 -15.70 -11.11 -71.12
CA ARG A 174 -14.73 -11.17 -70.00
C ARG A 174 -14.95 -10.12 -68.91
N ARG A 175 -15.70 -9.04 -69.21
CA ARG A 175 -16.02 -7.94 -68.27
C ARG A 175 -16.92 -8.37 -67.10
N ALA A 176 -17.71 -9.43 -67.25
CA ALA A 176 -18.56 -9.97 -66.19
C ALA A 176 -17.79 -10.76 -65.11
N LEU A 177 -16.59 -11.28 -65.43
CA LEU A 177 -15.80 -12.09 -64.51
C LEU A 177 -15.04 -11.23 -63.49
N VAL A 178 -14.56 -10.05 -63.90
CA VAL A 178 -13.77 -9.13 -63.06
C VAL A 178 -14.66 -8.24 -62.17
N GLY A 179 -15.85 -7.87 -62.62
CA GLY A 179 -16.85 -7.18 -61.77
C GLY A 179 -17.36 -8.04 -60.60
N ALA A 180 -17.35 -9.37 -60.74
CA ALA A 180 -17.78 -10.30 -59.68
C ALA A 180 -16.72 -10.49 -58.58
N VAL A 181 -15.43 -10.37 -58.90
CA VAL A 181 -14.33 -10.52 -57.93
C VAL A 181 -14.28 -9.34 -56.94
N LEU A 182 -14.73 -8.15 -57.33
CA LEU A 182 -14.64 -6.94 -56.51
C LEU A 182 -15.91 -6.56 -55.74
N VAL A 183 -17.08 -7.07 -56.14
CA VAL A 183 -18.26 -7.07 -55.25
C VAL A 183 -18.01 -7.97 -54.04
N VAL A 184 -17.17 -9.02 -54.16
CA VAL A 184 -16.84 -9.91 -53.04
C VAL A 184 -15.85 -9.29 -52.06
N LEU A 185 -14.91 -8.46 -52.51
CA LEU A 185 -14.06 -7.65 -51.62
C LEU A 185 -14.88 -6.62 -50.81
N MET A 186 -15.97 -6.07 -51.38
CA MET A 186 -16.92 -5.22 -50.65
C MET A 186 -17.73 -5.97 -49.60
N VAL A 187 -18.19 -7.18 -49.91
CA VAL A 187 -18.98 -7.96 -48.95
C VAL A 187 -18.08 -8.53 -47.84
N ALA A 188 -16.88 -9.05 -48.13
CA ALA A 188 -15.99 -9.62 -47.11
C ALA A 188 -15.40 -8.57 -46.15
N GLY A 189 -15.05 -7.37 -46.65
CA GLY A 189 -14.60 -6.25 -45.81
C GLY A 189 -15.72 -5.63 -44.97
N GLY A 190 -16.94 -5.55 -45.50
CA GLY A 190 -18.11 -5.02 -44.78
C GLY A 190 -18.72 -6.01 -43.77
N TYR A 191 -18.74 -7.31 -44.07
CA TYR A 191 -19.36 -8.32 -43.18
C TYR A 191 -18.52 -8.62 -41.93
N THR A 192 -17.19 -8.47 -42.01
CA THR A 192 -16.28 -8.79 -40.90
C THR A 192 -16.24 -7.69 -39.83
N VAL A 193 -16.50 -6.42 -40.19
CA VAL A 193 -16.61 -5.30 -39.25
C VAL A 193 -18.03 -5.18 -38.67
N ALA A 194 -19.07 -5.56 -39.41
CA ALA A 194 -20.46 -5.43 -38.94
C ALA A 194 -20.93 -6.53 -37.95
N ALA A 195 -20.21 -7.65 -37.84
CA ALA A 195 -20.64 -8.79 -37.02
C ALA A 195 -19.94 -8.92 -35.64
N THR A 196 -18.85 -8.18 -35.42
CA THR A 196 -18.12 -8.18 -34.15
C THR A 196 -18.80 -7.24 -33.15
N LYS A 197 -19.07 -7.77 -31.96
CA LYS A 197 -19.63 -7.02 -30.83
C LYS A 197 -18.56 -6.86 -29.77
N ARG A 198 -18.42 -5.69 -29.18
CA ARG A 198 -17.62 -5.49 -27.96
C ARG A 198 -18.54 -5.47 -26.77
N VAL A 199 -18.29 -6.37 -25.82
CA VAL A 199 -19.11 -6.51 -24.61
C VAL A 199 -18.25 -6.45 -23.37
N THR A 200 -18.83 -5.95 -22.28
CA THR A 200 -18.20 -5.96 -20.96
C THR A 200 -18.56 -7.25 -20.26
N LEU A 201 -17.56 -8.09 -19.99
CA LEU A 201 -17.72 -9.29 -19.18
C LEU A 201 -17.24 -9.00 -17.75
N SER A 202 -18.15 -9.07 -16.77
CA SER A 202 -17.86 -8.93 -15.35
C SER A 202 -18.00 -10.28 -14.65
N VAL A 203 -16.88 -10.92 -14.31
CA VAL A 203 -16.86 -12.19 -13.57
C VAL A 203 -16.45 -11.93 -12.13
N ASP A 204 -17.36 -12.19 -11.18
CA ASP A 204 -17.13 -12.00 -9.74
C ASP A 204 -16.61 -10.59 -9.38
N GLY A 205 -17.06 -9.57 -10.11
CA GLY A 205 -16.66 -8.17 -9.94
C GLY A 205 -15.43 -7.73 -10.74
N ALA A 206 -14.67 -8.66 -11.34
CA ALA A 206 -13.60 -8.34 -12.27
C ALA A 206 -14.18 -8.10 -13.67
N SER A 207 -14.07 -6.87 -14.17
CA SER A 207 -14.58 -6.48 -15.49
C SER A 207 -13.48 -6.50 -16.55
N MET A 208 -13.80 -7.04 -17.72
CA MET A 208 -12.97 -7.02 -18.91
C MET A 208 -13.82 -6.73 -20.14
N THR A 209 -13.23 -6.14 -21.18
CA THR A 209 -13.89 -5.96 -22.47
C THR A 209 -13.44 -7.07 -23.41
N VAL A 210 -14.41 -7.77 -24.00
CA VAL A 210 -14.15 -8.87 -24.94
C VAL A 210 -14.86 -8.60 -26.26
N SER A 211 -14.20 -8.94 -27.36
CA SER A 211 -14.79 -8.89 -28.70
C SER A 211 -15.31 -10.27 -29.06
N THR A 212 -16.58 -10.35 -29.48
CA THR A 212 -17.25 -11.63 -29.76
C THR A 212 -18.15 -11.53 -30.99
N MET A 213 -18.23 -12.61 -31.76
CA MET A 213 -19.23 -12.77 -32.83
C MET A 213 -20.43 -13.59 -32.36
N LYS A 214 -20.42 -14.10 -31.12
CA LYS A 214 -21.51 -14.91 -30.60
C LYS A 214 -22.79 -14.10 -30.50
N SER A 215 -23.92 -14.81 -30.60
CA SER A 215 -25.25 -14.21 -30.55
C SER A 215 -25.90 -14.36 -29.19
N ARG A 216 -25.43 -15.24 -28.30
CA ARG A 216 -26.03 -15.53 -27.00
C ARG A 216 -25.04 -15.40 -25.85
N VAL A 217 -25.53 -15.02 -24.68
CA VAL A 217 -24.72 -14.79 -23.47
C VAL A 217 -23.88 -16.02 -23.09
N VAL A 218 -24.49 -17.21 -23.09
CA VAL A 218 -23.79 -18.45 -22.69
C VAL A 218 -22.61 -18.80 -23.62
N ASP A 219 -22.72 -18.48 -24.89
CA ASP A 219 -21.67 -18.79 -25.86
C ASP A 219 -20.50 -17.80 -25.75
N VAL A 220 -20.77 -16.54 -25.39
CA VAL A 220 -19.74 -15.55 -25.06
C VAL A 220 -18.95 -16.00 -23.83
N LEU A 221 -19.64 -16.47 -22.79
CA LEU A 221 -18.98 -16.99 -21.58
C LEU A 221 -18.09 -18.19 -21.88
N ARG A 222 -18.59 -19.17 -22.65
CA ARG A 222 -17.85 -20.36 -23.03
C ARG A 222 -16.63 -20.04 -23.89
N GLU A 223 -16.77 -19.09 -24.82
CA GLU A 223 -15.65 -18.57 -25.64
C GLU A 223 -14.53 -17.97 -24.78
N ASN A 224 -14.87 -17.40 -23.63
CA ASN A 224 -13.92 -16.82 -22.68
C ASN A 224 -13.55 -17.78 -21.52
N GLY A 225 -13.86 -19.08 -21.65
CA GLY A 225 -13.44 -20.11 -20.70
C GLY A 225 -14.29 -20.23 -19.44
N TYR A 226 -15.49 -19.62 -19.41
CA TYR A 226 -16.40 -19.71 -18.27
C TYR A 226 -17.56 -20.67 -18.55
N ALA A 227 -17.83 -21.56 -17.60
CA ALA A 227 -19.02 -22.39 -17.55
C ALA A 227 -20.00 -21.83 -16.50
N VAL A 228 -21.30 -21.99 -16.74
CA VAL A 228 -22.37 -21.54 -15.83
C VAL A 228 -22.90 -22.75 -15.08
N GLY A 229 -22.72 -22.78 -13.77
CA GLY A 229 -23.26 -23.81 -12.88
C GLY A 229 -24.67 -23.50 -12.38
N ASP A 230 -25.30 -24.48 -11.73
CA ASP A 230 -26.69 -24.40 -11.23
C ASP A 230 -26.89 -23.35 -10.11
N HIS A 231 -25.81 -22.97 -9.44
CA HIS A 231 -25.81 -22.00 -8.33
C HIS A 231 -25.18 -20.66 -8.72
N ASP A 232 -24.89 -20.46 -10.01
CA ASP A 232 -24.35 -19.21 -10.52
C ASP A 232 -25.48 -18.22 -10.82
N GLU A 233 -25.21 -16.94 -10.63
CA GLU A 233 -26.08 -15.86 -11.06
C GLU A 233 -25.52 -15.26 -12.35
N LEU A 234 -26.36 -15.27 -13.39
CA LEU A 234 -26.00 -14.78 -14.72
C LEU A 234 -27.01 -13.75 -15.19
N SER A 235 -26.53 -12.54 -15.51
CA SER A 235 -27.33 -11.46 -16.06
C SER A 235 -26.61 -10.82 -17.26
N PRO A 236 -27.24 -10.70 -18.44
CA PRO A 236 -28.56 -11.24 -18.80
C PRO A 236 -28.60 -12.77 -18.83
N ALA A 237 -29.79 -13.38 -18.83
CA ALA A 237 -29.94 -14.83 -18.78
C ALA A 237 -29.22 -15.55 -19.96
N ALA A 238 -28.75 -16.77 -19.73
CA ALA A 238 -27.90 -17.56 -20.65
C ALA A 238 -28.32 -17.55 -22.14
N GLY A 239 -29.63 -17.62 -22.41
CA GLY A 239 -30.19 -17.66 -23.76
C GLY A 239 -30.44 -16.31 -24.43
N GLN A 240 -30.30 -15.19 -23.71
CA GLN A 240 -30.56 -13.84 -24.21
C GLN A 240 -29.59 -13.48 -25.35
N PRO A 241 -30.06 -12.72 -26.37
CA PRO A 241 -29.19 -12.20 -27.40
C PRO A 241 -28.19 -11.20 -26.82
N VAL A 242 -27.04 -11.10 -27.46
CA VAL A 242 -25.96 -10.18 -27.09
C VAL A 242 -25.84 -9.07 -28.14
N HIS A 243 -25.74 -7.82 -27.70
CA HIS A 243 -25.62 -6.61 -28.50
C HIS A 243 -24.30 -5.86 -28.23
N GLU A 244 -23.98 -4.86 -29.07
CA GLU A 244 -22.80 -4.00 -28.87
C GLU A 244 -22.91 -3.26 -27.53
N SER A 245 -21.80 -3.21 -26.79
CA SER A 245 -21.68 -2.57 -25.48
C SER A 245 -22.53 -3.19 -24.35
N ASP A 246 -23.07 -4.39 -24.54
CA ASP A 246 -23.76 -5.11 -23.46
C ASP A 246 -22.82 -5.43 -22.30
N THR A 247 -23.38 -5.50 -21.09
CA THR A 247 -22.67 -5.96 -19.89
C THR A 247 -23.21 -7.31 -19.46
N ILE A 248 -22.35 -8.32 -19.51
CA ILE A 248 -22.62 -9.68 -19.05
C ILE A 248 -21.97 -9.83 -17.68
N VAL A 249 -22.78 -10.08 -16.65
CA VAL A 249 -22.35 -10.30 -15.28
C VAL A 249 -22.53 -11.78 -14.94
N LEU A 250 -21.42 -12.45 -14.59
CA LEU A 250 -21.41 -13.79 -14.04
C LEU A 250 -20.92 -13.72 -12.59
N ARG A 251 -21.75 -14.13 -11.64
CA ARG A 251 -21.34 -14.34 -10.24
C ARG A 251 -21.40 -15.82 -9.95
N ARG A 252 -20.24 -16.44 -9.72
CA ARG A 252 -20.15 -17.89 -9.53
C ARG A 252 -20.61 -18.27 -8.13
N GLY A 253 -21.41 -19.34 -8.05
CA GLY A 253 -21.87 -19.94 -6.81
C GLY A 253 -20.71 -20.58 -6.05
N ARG A 254 -20.66 -20.31 -4.74
CA ARG A 254 -19.60 -20.74 -3.84
C ARG A 254 -20.22 -21.52 -2.67
N PRO A 255 -19.84 -22.78 -2.46
CA PRO A 255 -20.38 -23.56 -1.36
C PRO A 255 -19.73 -23.15 -0.04
N LEU A 256 -20.55 -22.91 0.98
CA LEU A 256 -20.15 -22.61 2.35
C LEU A 256 -20.57 -23.72 3.28
N GLU A 257 -19.62 -24.29 4.01
CA GLU A 257 -19.91 -25.19 5.14
C GLU A 257 -20.13 -24.32 6.39
N LEU A 258 -21.38 -23.88 6.59
CA LEU A 258 -21.78 -22.94 7.63
C LEU A 258 -22.05 -23.69 8.94
N SER A 259 -21.35 -23.32 10.01
CA SER A 259 -21.64 -23.76 11.39
C SER A 259 -21.99 -22.54 12.24
N VAL A 260 -23.10 -22.57 12.96
CA VAL A 260 -23.56 -21.46 13.80
C VAL A 260 -23.48 -21.88 15.26
N ASP A 261 -22.79 -21.11 16.09
CA ASP A 261 -22.67 -21.34 17.54
C ASP A 261 -22.17 -22.75 17.91
N GLY A 262 -21.29 -23.32 17.09
CA GLY A 262 -20.71 -24.65 17.29
C GLY A 262 -21.64 -25.82 16.96
N GLN A 263 -22.81 -25.56 16.37
CA GLN A 263 -23.69 -26.60 15.83
C GLN A 263 -23.09 -27.27 14.59
N PRO A 264 -23.53 -28.51 14.24
CA PRO A 264 -23.06 -29.20 13.03
C PRO A 264 -23.13 -28.33 11.78
N SER A 265 -22.13 -28.44 10.90
CA SER A 265 -22.09 -27.66 9.67
C SER A 265 -23.18 -28.07 8.69
N ARG A 266 -23.76 -27.11 7.99
CA ARG A 266 -24.66 -27.32 6.85
C ARG A 266 -24.11 -26.62 5.61
N ARG A 267 -24.27 -27.25 4.45
CA ARG A 267 -23.87 -26.66 3.18
C ARG A 267 -24.90 -25.62 2.71
N VAL A 268 -24.41 -24.44 2.36
CA VAL A 268 -25.20 -23.33 1.78
C VAL A 268 -24.46 -22.77 0.58
N TRP A 269 -25.17 -22.15 -0.36
CA TRP A 269 -24.57 -21.50 -1.53
C TRP A 269 -24.70 -19.99 -1.46
N THR A 270 -23.69 -19.28 -1.91
CA THR A 270 -23.70 -17.82 -2.07
C THR A 270 -22.98 -17.42 -3.34
N THR A 271 -23.36 -16.30 -3.96
CA THR A 271 -22.63 -15.68 -5.07
C THR A 271 -21.70 -14.55 -4.60
N ALA A 272 -21.67 -14.30 -3.28
CA ALA A 272 -20.83 -13.31 -2.65
C ALA A 272 -19.33 -13.63 -2.80
N VAL A 273 -18.54 -12.57 -3.03
CA VAL A 273 -17.09 -12.68 -3.22
C VAL A 273 -16.34 -12.59 -1.89
N THR A 274 -16.91 -11.91 -0.89
CA THR A 274 -16.31 -11.76 0.45
C THR A 274 -17.15 -12.42 1.53
N VAL A 275 -16.52 -12.80 2.64
CA VAL A 275 -17.20 -13.38 3.81
C VAL A 275 -18.25 -12.40 4.35
N GLY A 276 -17.94 -11.11 4.39
CA GLY A 276 -18.87 -10.06 4.85
C GLY A 276 -20.12 -9.97 4.00
N ASP A 277 -19.98 -10.07 2.67
CA ASP A 277 -21.11 -10.09 1.73
C ASP A 277 -21.93 -11.38 1.90
N ALA A 278 -21.26 -12.53 1.98
CA ALA A 278 -21.93 -13.81 2.19
C ALA A 278 -22.75 -13.83 3.49
N MET A 279 -22.21 -13.27 4.57
CA MET A 279 -22.93 -13.16 5.84
C MET A 279 -24.12 -12.22 5.75
N ARG A 280 -24.06 -11.15 4.94
CA ARG A 280 -25.22 -10.29 4.70
C ARG A 280 -26.32 -11.02 3.94
N ASP A 281 -25.97 -11.72 2.87
CA ASP A 281 -26.93 -12.50 2.06
C ASP A 281 -27.61 -13.60 2.88
N LEU A 282 -26.88 -14.21 3.82
CA LEU A 282 -27.39 -15.24 4.72
C LEU A 282 -28.14 -14.69 5.95
N SER A 283 -28.40 -13.38 6.02
CA SER A 283 -29.03 -12.72 7.18
C SER A 283 -28.27 -12.93 8.50
N LEU A 284 -26.94 -13.04 8.42
CA LEU A 284 -26.00 -13.22 9.53
C LEU A 284 -25.14 -11.97 9.77
N SER A 285 -25.66 -10.80 9.40
CA SER A 285 -24.94 -9.52 9.48
C SER A 285 -24.41 -9.18 10.87
N GLU A 286 -25.10 -9.58 11.94
CA GLU A 286 -24.67 -9.36 13.33
C GLU A 286 -23.76 -10.46 13.89
N ALA A 287 -23.66 -11.62 13.23
CA ALA A 287 -22.80 -12.71 13.66
C ALA A 287 -21.33 -12.38 13.37
N ALA A 288 -20.39 -13.03 14.05
CA ALA A 288 -18.97 -12.88 13.76
C ALA A 288 -18.38 -14.20 13.23
N PRO A 289 -17.58 -14.18 12.16
CA PRO A 289 -16.80 -15.34 11.76
C PRO A 289 -15.73 -15.67 12.81
N VAL A 290 -15.50 -16.95 13.08
CA VAL A 290 -14.56 -17.40 14.13
C VAL A 290 -13.12 -17.45 13.63
N THR A 291 -12.92 -17.91 12.39
CA THR A 291 -11.59 -18.14 11.80
C THR A 291 -11.25 -17.20 10.66
N ALA A 292 -12.27 -16.67 9.96
CA ALA A 292 -12.12 -15.77 8.82
C ALA A 292 -12.37 -14.31 9.22
N SER A 293 -11.86 -13.38 8.44
CA SER A 293 -12.25 -11.97 8.47
C SER A 293 -13.38 -11.70 7.49
N ARG A 294 -14.21 -10.67 7.75
CA ARG A 294 -15.26 -10.24 6.81
C ARG A 294 -14.72 -9.77 5.47
N ALA A 295 -13.47 -9.30 5.44
CA ALA A 295 -12.80 -8.88 4.22
C ALA A 295 -12.21 -10.06 3.42
N ASP A 296 -12.16 -11.26 3.99
CA ASP A 296 -11.58 -12.42 3.32
C ASP A 296 -12.44 -12.82 2.11
N HIS A 297 -11.75 -13.24 1.05
CA HIS A 297 -12.39 -13.71 -0.17
C HIS A 297 -12.90 -15.15 -0.01
N VAL A 298 -14.14 -15.41 -0.40
CA VAL A 298 -14.75 -16.75 -0.38
C VAL A 298 -14.26 -17.51 -1.61
N PRO A 299 -13.53 -18.63 -1.53
CA PRO A 299 -13.07 -19.37 -2.71
C PRO A 299 -14.23 -20.00 -3.50
N VAL A 300 -14.09 -20.14 -4.82
CA VAL A 300 -15.09 -20.84 -5.67
C VAL A 300 -15.20 -22.33 -5.32
N ALA A 301 -14.10 -22.95 -4.86
CA ALA A 301 -14.09 -24.31 -4.34
C ALA A 301 -14.86 -24.47 -3.02
N GLY A 302 -15.21 -23.35 -2.37
CA GLY A 302 -15.90 -23.28 -1.09
C GLY A 302 -14.98 -23.05 0.11
N MET A 303 -15.60 -22.81 1.26
CA MET A 303 -14.90 -22.68 2.54
C MET A 303 -15.77 -23.09 3.73
N ALA A 304 -15.12 -23.48 4.82
CA ALA A 304 -15.79 -23.59 6.12
C ALA A 304 -15.99 -22.21 6.73
N LEU A 305 -17.20 -21.92 7.19
CA LEU A 305 -17.57 -20.65 7.80
C LEU A 305 -18.23 -20.89 9.15
N PRO A 306 -17.44 -21.15 10.21
CA PRO A 306 -17.95 -21.12 11.57
C PRO A 306 -18.26 -19.67 11.97
N VAL A 307 -19.48 -19.42 12.41
CA VAL A 307 -19.96 -18.12 12.89
C VAL A 307 -20.52 -18.24 14.30
N VAL A 308 -20.40 -17.17 15.07
CA VAL A 308 -20.99 -17.03 16.40
C VAL A 308 -21.99 -15.91 16.40
N THR A 309 -23.15 -16.13 17.01
CA THR A 309 -24.18 -15.10 17.13
C THR A 309 -23.88 -14.17 18.30
N PRO A 310 -24.34 -12.91 18.24
CA PRO A 310 -24.18 -12.00 19.36
C PRO A 310 -25.03 -12.45 20.54
N LYS A 311 -24.40 -12.59 21.71
CA LYS A 311 -25.06 -12.98 22.96
C LYS A 311 -25.00 -11.83 23.94
N GLN A 312 -26.07 -11.61 24.69
CA GLN A 312 -26.08 -10.64 25.78
C GLN A 312 -25.24 -11.20 26.95
N VAL A 313 -24.34 -10.40 27.50
CA VAL A 313 -23.44 -10.75 28.61
C VAL A 313 -23.32 -9.59 29.60
N HIS A 314 -22.96 -9.90 30.84
CA HIS A 314 -22.70 -8.92 31.89
C HIS A 314 -21.20 -8.94 32.23
N ILE A 315 -20.49 -7.86 31.97
CA ILE A 315 -19.04 -7.75 32.22
C ILE A 315 -18.82 -6.89 33.46
N ASP A 316 -18.08 -7.39 34.45
CA ASP A 316 -17.54 -6.63 35.58
C ASP A 316 -16.02 -6.53 35.40
N ASP A 317 -15.55 -5.42 34.83
CA ASP A 317 -14.15 -5.18 34.56
C ASP A 317 -13.53 -4.33 35.68
N GLY A 318 -12.88 -5.01 36.63
CA GLY A 318 -12.24 -4.37 37.76
C GLY A 318 -13.17 -3.53 38.64
N GLY A 319 -14.47 -3.86 38.69
CA GLY A 319 -15.51 -3.13 39.40
C GLY A 319 -16.39 -2.25 38.51
N VAL A 320 -16.03 -2.04 37.23
CA VAL A 320 -16.85 -1.32 36.25
C VAL A 320 -17.77 -2.31 35.56
N ARG A 321 -19.09 -2.13 35.72
CA ARG A 321 -20.09 -3.05 35.18
C ARG A 321 -20.68 -2.52 33.87
N SER A 322 -20.78 -3.38 32.87
CA SER A 322 -21.47 -3.11 31.61
C SER A 322 -22.24 -4.33 31.10
N ASP A 323 -23.28 -4.05 30.33
CA ASP A 323 -24.07 -5.05 29.62
C ASP A 323 -23.75 -4.94 28.14
N GLU A 324 -23.20 -6.00 27.57
CA GLU A 324 -22.73 -6.02 26.18
C GLU A 324 -23.49 -7.06 25.36
N ARG A 325 -23.73 -6.77 24.08
CA ARG A 325 -24.25 -7.75 23.11
C ARG A 325 -23.23 -7.91 22.00
N LEU A 326 -22.42 -8.96 22.11
CA LEU A 326 -21.26 -9.17 21.24
C LEU A 326 -21.20 -10.61 20.74
N ALA A 327 -20.69 -10.78 19.52
CA ALA A 327 -20.47 -12.08 18.90
C ALA A 327 -19.03 -12.56 19.20
N ALA A 328 -18.92 -13.58 20.05
CA ALA A 328 -17.64 -14.18 20.43
C ALA A 328 -17.81 -15.65 20.80
N ALA A 329 -16.84 -16.50 20.44
CA ALA A 329 -16.90 -17.91 20.77
C ALA A 329 -16.52 -18.16 22.24
N THR A 330 -15.52 -17.45 22.75
CA THR A 330 -14.98 -17.62 24.11
C THR A 330 -14.92 -16.31 24.89
N VAL A 331 -14.84 -16.40 26.22
CA VAL A 331 -14.70 -15.24 27.12
C VAL A 331 -13.51 -14.36 26.74
N GLY A 332 -12.38 -14.94 26.33
CA GLY A 332 -11.21 -14.16 25.88
C GLY A 332 -11.50 -13.35 24.61
N GLN A 333 -12.15 -13.97 23.62
CA GLN A 333 -12.55 -13.28 22.38
C GLN A 333 -13.61 -12.20 22.65
N LEU A 334 -14.51 -12.44 23.59
CA LEU A 334 -15.54 -11.48 24.01
C LEU A 334 -14.89 -10.20 24.57
N LEU A 335 -13.88 -10.34 25.43
CA LEU A 335 -13.16 -9.20 25.98
C LEU A 335 -12.37 -8.43 24.92
N THR A 336 -11.77 -9.13 23.95
CA THR A 336 -11.16 -8.47 22.78
C THR A 336 -12.19 -7.70 21.94
N ALA A 337 -13.35 -8.30 21.68
CA ALA A 337 -14.44 -7.66 20.93
C ALA A 337 -15.03 -6.44 21.66
N ALA A 338 -15.04 -6.47 23.00
CA ALA A 338 -15.41 -5.33 23.85
C ALA A 338 -14.32 -4.24 23.92
N GLY A 339 -13.18 -4.41 23.23
CA GLY A 339 -12.07 -3.45 23.24
C GLY A 339 -11.20 -3.49 24.51
N ALA A 340 -11.33 -4.53 25.33
CA ALA A 340 -10.66 -4.67 26.61
C ALA A 340 -9.97 -6.06 26.75
N PRO A 341 -9.02 -6.41 25.86
CA PRO A 341 -8.38 -7.73 25.88
C PRO A 341 -7.65 -8.00 27.20
N LEU A 342 -7.48 -9.28 27.54
CA LEU A 342 -6.64 -9.70 28.67
C LEU A 342 -5.17 -9.54 28.29
N GLU A 343 -4.39 -8.89 29.14
CA GLU A 343 -2.95 -8.76 28.95
C GLU A 343 -2.20 -8.95 30.28
N GLN A 344 -0.88 -9.11 30.19
CA GLN A 344 0.00 -9.29 31.33
C GLN A 344 -0.50 -10.39 32.29
N SER A 345 -0.89 -10.02 33.51
CA SER A 345 -1.35 -10.98 34.54
C SER A 345 -2.85 -10.88 34.81
N ASP A 346 -3.62 -10.27 33.91
CA ASP A 346 -5.07 -10.20 34.03
C ASP A 346 -5.70 -11.58 34.23
N LYS A 347 -6.75 -11.63 35.04
CA LYS A 347 -7.52 -12.84 35.31
C LYS A 347 -8.97 -12.61 34.96
N VAL A 348 -9.65 -13.66 34.54
CA VAL A 348 -11.08 -13.64 34.25
C VAL A 348 -11.77 -14.88 34.81
N SER A 349 -13.01 -14.70 35.26
CA SER A 349 -13.91 -15.77 35.65
C SER A 349 -15.26 -15.58 34.95
N PRO A 350 -15.78 -16.57 34.20
CA PRO A 350 -15.16 -17.87 33.86
C PRO A 350 -13.83 -17.73 33.08
N PRO A 351 -13.00 -18.79 33.00
CA PRO A 351 -11.72 -18.75 32.25
C PRO A 351 -11.87 -18.28 30.80
N ALA A 352 -10.81 -17.68 30.24
CA ALA A 352 -10.82 -17.11 28.90
C ALA A 352 -11.22 -18.09 27.78
N ALA A 353 -11.00 -19.40 27.96
CA ALA A 353 -11.36 -20.43 26.99
C ALA A 353 -12.83 -20.89 27.10
N THR A 354 -13.58 -20.46 28.13
CA THR A 354 -14.97 -20.87 28.33
C THR A 354 -15.86 -20.37 27.19
N PRO A 355 -16.70 -21.23 26.58
CA PRO A 355 -17.65 -20.81 25.56
C PRO A 355 -18.68 -19.81 26.08
N VAL A 356 -18.99 -18.77 25.31
CA VAL A 356 -19.94 -17.73 25.73
C VAL A 356 -21.38 -18.21 25.60
N SER A 357 -22.18 -17.99 26.66
CA SER A 357 -23.61 -18.23 26.72
C SER A 357 -24.39 -16.94 27.02
N ALA A 358 -25.67 -16.90 26.65
CA ALA A 358 -26.53 -15.74 26.92
C ALA A 358 -26.74 -15.52 28.43
N GLY A 359 -26.70 -14.27 28.87
CA GLY A 359 -26.79 -13.87 30.28
C GLY A 359 -25.54 -14.20 31.11
N MET A 360 -24.44 -14.64 30.48
CA MET A 360 -23.21 -14.98 31.19
C MET A 360 -22.64 -13.76 31.92
N ARG A 361 -22.24 -13.95 33.18
CA ARG A 361 -21.47 -12.96 33.95
C ARG A 361 -19.98 -13.24 33.82
N VAL A 362 -19.22 -12.24 33.39
CA VAL A 362 -17.77 -12.27 33.23
C VAL A 362 -17.16 -11.27 34.20
N VAL A 363 -16.32 -11.73 35.12
CA VAL A 363 -15.62 -10.88 36.08
C VAL A 363 -14.14 -10.86 35.74
N VAL A 364 -13.60 -9.68 35.47
CA VAL A 364 -12.20 -9.46 35.13
C VAL A 364 -11.49 -8.77 36.29
N THR A 365 -10.29 -9.27 36.62
CA THR A 365 -9.35 -8.62 37.53
C THR A 365 -8.15 -8.17 36.72
N ARG A 366 -7.97 -6.85 36.59
CA ARG A 366 -6.86 -6.26 35.83
C ARG A 366 -5.62 -6.22 36.69
N ILE A 367 -4.55 -6.90 36.29
CA ILE A 367 -3.29 -6.96 37.01
C ILE A 367 -2.19 -6.51 36.06
N ARG A 368 -1.82 -5.23 36.16
CA ARG A 368 -0.94 -4.57 35.21
C ARG A 368 0.30 -3.97 35.87
N GLU A 369 1.42 -4.02 35.16
CA GLU A 369 2.64 -3.30 35.54
C GLU A 369 2.83 -2.10 34.60
N LEU A 370 2.89 -0.91 35.20
CA LEU A 370 3.08 0.35 34.49
C LEU A 370 4.46 0.93 34.81
N ARG A 371 5.15 1.47 33.81
CA ARG A 371 6.37 2.26 34.00
C ARG A 371 6.00 3.72 34.10
N VAL A 372 6.25 4.32 35.26
CA VAL A 372 5.98 5.73 35.52
C VAL A 372 7.31 6.44 35.79
N SER A 373 7.60 7.48 35.03
CA SER A 373 8.78 8.32 35.25
C SER A 373 8.36 9.58 36.00
N GLU A 374 8.95 9.82 37.17
CA GLU A 374 8.71 11.03 37.96
C GLU A 374 10.01 11.81 38.15
N ARG A 375 9.94 13.13 38.04
CA ARG A 375 11.07 14.02 38.31
C ARG A 375 11.16 14.30 39.81
N LEU A 376 12.21 13.79 40.45
CA LEU A 376 12.46 13.92 41.88
C LEU A 376 13.76 14.68 42.16
N PRO A 377 13.90 15.29 43.36
CA PRO A 377 15.16 15.88 43.79
C PRO A 377 16.30 14.85 43.81
N LEU A 378 17.50 15.27 43.38
CA LEU A 378 18.74 14.54 43.57
C LEU A 378 19.52 15.18 44.73
N PRO A 379 19.64 14.51 45.89
CA PRO A 379 20.37 15.05 47.03
C PRO A 379 21.82 15.40 46.68
N ALA A 380 22.32 16.49 47.24
CA ALA A 380 23.71 16.90 47.05
C ALA A 380 24.67 15.90 47.72
N PRO A 381 25.68 15.38 47.01
CA PRO A 381 26.69 14.53 47.63
C PRO A 381 27.57 15.36 48.56
N LEU A 382 28.05 14.74 49.65
CA LEU A 382 28.92 15.41 50.62
C LEU A 382 30.40 15.26 50.21
N ARG A 383 31.08 16.37 49.97
CA ARG A 383 32.53 16.45 49.80
C ARG A 383 33.18 16.89 51.10
N ARG A 384 33.88 15.96 51.75
CA ARG A 384 34.62 16.24 52.99
C ARG A 384 36.03 16.73 52.70
N ILE A 385 36.45 17.81 53.34
CA ILE A 385 37.81 18.34 53.30
C ILE A 385 38.40 18.20 54.70
N HIS A 386 39.50 17.46 54.83
CA HIS A 386 40.17 17.28 56.12
C HIS A 386 40.97 18.55 56.47
N ASP A 387 40.65 19.14 57.62
CA ASP A 387 41.31 20.35 58.12
C ASP A 387 42.21 20.00 59.33
N PRO A 388 43.55 20.02 59.17
CA PRO A 388 44.48 19.67 60.25
C PRO A 388 44.52 20.72 61.37
N ALA A 389 43.93 21.91 61.20
CA ALA A 389 43.80 22.90 62.26
C ALA A 389 42.53 22.69 63.11
N LEU A 390 41.57 21.91 62.61
CA LEU A 390 40.27 21.68 63.25
C LEU A 390 40.27 20.35 64.03
N ASN A 391 39.78 20.36 65.28
CA ASN A 391 39.65 19.14 66.09
C ASN A 391 38.75 18.10 65.41
N LEU A 392 39.08 16.82 65.54
CA LEU A 392 38.33 15.68 64.96
C LEU A 392 36.85 15.63 65.34
N SER A 393 36.47 16.23 66.48
CA SER A 393 35.09 16.33 66.97
C SER A 393 34.23 17.34 66.19
N ARG A 394 34.85 18.21 65.38
CA ARG A 394 34.18 19.33 64.72
C ARG A 394 34.03 19.12 63.23
N SER A 395 32.95 19.69 62.70
CA SER A 395 32.75 19.85 61.26
C SER A 395 32.13 21.21 60.98
N ILE A 396 32.48 21.80 59.84
CA ILE A 396 31.99 23.10 59.39
C ILE A 396 31.49 22.92 57.97
N VAL A 397 30.25 23.36 57.69
CA VAL A 397 29.72 23.41 56.33
C VAL A 397 30.19 24.70 55.69
N ASP A 398 30.99 24.58 54.62
CA ASP A 398 31.52 25.74 53.88
C ASP A 398 30.60 26.14 52.72
N ASP A 399 30.10 25.15 51.99
CA ASP A 399 29.10 25.31 50.94
C ASP A 399 27.98 24.30 51.20
N PRO A 400 26.72 24.73 51.40
CA PRO A 400 25.59 23.81 51.56
C PRO A 400 25.32 22.97 50.30
N GLY A 401 25.92 23.31 49.15
CA GLY A 401 25.65 22.69 47.87
C GLY A 401 24.32 23.15 47.29
N ALA A 402 23.84 22.42 46.28
CA ALA A 402 22.50 22.61 45.72
C ALA A 402 21.96 21.25 45.23
N PRO A 403 20.70 20.91 45.54
CA PRO A 403 20.10 19.69 45.01
C PRO A 403 20.03 19.76 43.48
N GLY A 404 20.26 18.61 42.85
CA GLY A 404 20.00 18.41 41.44
C GLY A 404 18.59 17.90 41.21
N THR A 405 18.33 17.41 40.00
CA THR A 405 17.09 16.72 39.64
C THR A 405 17.39 15.43 38.90
N GLN A 406 16.62 14.39 39.18
CA GLN A 406 16.71 13.10 38.52
C GLN A 406 15.32 12.64 38.08
N ASN A 407 15.24 11.97 36.94
CA ASN A 407 14.07 11.19 36.57
C ASN A 407 14.21 9.81 37.23
N VAL A 408 13.23 9.43 38.05
CA VAL A 408 13.17 8.11 38.67
C VAL A 408 12.05 7.34 38.01
N THR A 409 12.41 6.25 37.34
CA THR A 409 11.44 5.35 36.72
C THR A 409 11.04 4.29 37.73
N PHE A 410 9.73 4.19 37.95
CA PHE A 410 9.10 3.22 38.83
C PHE A 410 8.39 2.15 38.01
N ALA A 411 8.55 0.89 38.40
CA ALA A 411 7.58 -0.14 38.05
C ALA A 411 6.48 -0.11 39.11
N VAL A 412 5.26 0.21 38.68
CA VAL A 412 4.07 0.32 39.51
C VAL A 412 3.14 -0.83 39.16
N SER A 413 2.98 -1.78 40.08
CA SER A 413 1.99 -2.85 39.93
C SER A 413 0.63 -2.33 40.36
N THR A 414 -0.38 -2.56 39.53
CA THR A 414 -1.77 -2.13 39.74
C THR A 414 -2.70 -3.33 39.74
N VAL A 415 -3.73 -3.28 40.60
CA VAL A 415 -4.86 -4.21 40.59
C VAL A 415 -6.13 -3.39 40.43
N ASN A 416 -6.89 -3.63 39.35
CA ASN A 416 -8.08 -2.86 38.98
C ASN A 416 -7.83 -1.34 38.97
N GLY A 417 -6.71 -0.93 38.37
CA GLY A 417 -6.29 0.48 38.27
C GLY A 417 -5.74 1.09 39.56
N ARG A 418 -5.76 0.38 40.70
CA ARG A 418 -5.21 0.87 41.97
C ARG A 418 -3.78 0.39 42.16
N PRO A 419 -2.82 1.28 42.48
CA PRO A 419 -1.44 0.88 42.73
C PRO A 419 -1.35 0.06 44.02
N VAL A 420 -0.74 -1.13 43.96
CA VAL A 420 -0.55 -2.03 45.10
C VAL A 420 0.93 -2.18 45.47
N ALA A 421 1.85 -1.95 44.52
CA ALA A 421 3.28 -1.97 44.76
C ALA A 421 3.99 -0.96 43.86
N ARG A 422 5.11 -0.42 44.33
CA ARG A 422 5.94 0.54 43.60
C ARG A 422 7.40 0.28 43.91
N GLN A 423 8.21 0.07 42.88
CA GLN A 423 9.65 -0.14 43.00
C GLN A 423 10.44 0.73 42.03
N VAL A 424 11.62 1.20 42.44
CA VAL A 424 12.53 1.96 41.57
C VAL A 424 13.24 0.98 40.65
N VAL A 425 13.15 1.20 39.33
CA VAL A 425 13.83 0.37 38.32
C VAL A 425 14.94 1.10 37.59
N ALA A 426 14.88 2.43 37.52
CA ALA A 426 15.95 3.24 36.94
C ALA A 426 16.01 4.64 37.56
N ARG A 427 17.19 5.25 37.47
CA ARG A 427 17.44 6.64 37.82
C ARG A 427 18.29 7.27 36.72
N GLU A 428 17.91 8.44 36.27
CA GLU A 428 18.64 9.23 35.29
C GLU A 428 18.82 10.65 35.81
N VAL A 429 20.06 11.13 35.84
CA VAL A 429 20.35 12.50 36.30
C VAL A 429 19.99 13.47 35.17
N VAL A 430 19.08 14.41 35.47
CA VAL A 430 18.68 15.48 34.53
C VAL A 430 19.54 16.72 34.76
N SER A 431 19.68 17.11 36.02
CA SER A 431 20.57 18.19 36.45
C SER A 431 21.43 17.68 37.58
N PRO A 432 22.77 17.71 37.47
CA PRO A 432 23.65 17.26 38.54
C PRO A 432 23.46 18.13 39.79
N ALA A 433 23.57 17.49 40.96
CA ALA A 433 23.60 18.22 42.23
C ALA A 433 24.99 18.85 42.44
N ARG A 434 25.03 20.08 42.98
CA ARG A 434 26.29 20.68 43.43
C ARG A 434 26.66 20.09 44.79
N PRO A 435 27.84 19.48 44.95
CA PRO A 435 28.24 18.86 46.22
C PRO A 435 28.19 19.85 47.38
N GLN A 436 27.74 19.38 48.54
CA GLN A 436 27.93 20.09 49.81
C GLN A 436 29.39 19.96 50.22
N VAL A 437 30.08 21.07 50.49
CA VAL A 437 31.46 21.06 50.98
C VAL A 437 31.45 21.22 52.49
N GLN A 438 32.02 20.23 53.18
CA GLN A 438 32.15 20.23 54.63
C GLN A 438 33.61 20.03 55.01
N ARG A 439 34.20 20.99 55.73
CA ARG A 439 35.45 20.77 56.43
C ARG A 439 35.20 19.89 57.65
N VAL A 440 35.97 18.82 57.78
CA VAL A 440 35.96 17.92 58.93
C VAL A 440 37.30 17.98 59.62
N GLY A 441 37.30 17.93 60.95
CA GLY A 441 38.53 18.00 61.71
C GLY A 441 39.50 16.86 61.40
N ALA A 442 40.79 17.20 61.37
CA ALA A 442 41.88 16.25 61.18
C ALA A 442 43.10 16.59 62.05
N LYS A 443 42.94 17.47 63.05
CA LYS A 443 44.02 17.87 63.94
C LYS A 443 44.58 16.68 64.73
N PRO A 444 45.89 16.34 64.57
CA PRO A 444 46.51 15.26 65.33
C PRO A 444 46.37 15.45 66.85
N GLY A 445 46.21 14.35 67.59
CA GLY A 445 46.10 14.35 69.05
C GLY A 445 44.73 14.75 69.62
N THR A 446 43.74 15.03 68.76
CA THR A 446 42.37 15.41 69.15
C THR A 446 41.37 14.25 69.09
N GLN A 447 41.84 13.00 69.13
CA GLN A 447 40.96 11.83 69.14
C GLN A 447 40.13 11.80 70.42
N VAL A 448 38.80 11.77 70.26
CA VAL A 448 37.86 11.72 71.38
C VAL A 448 37.38 10.29 71.58
N PRO A 449 37.62 9.67 72.76
CA PRO A 449 37.06 8.36 73.08
C PRO A 449 35.54 8.37 73.03
N ARG A 450 34.94 7.24 72.62
CA ARG A 450 33.49 7.10 72.60
C ARG A 450 32.95 7.14 74.03
N VAL A 451 32.04 8.09 74.30
CA VAL A 451 31.32 8.18 75.57
C VAL A 451 30.21 7.12 75.59
N THR A 452 30.25 6.21 76.56
CA THR A 452 29.29 5.10 76.71
C THR A 452 28.35 5.24 77.90
N THR A 453 28.58 6.24 78.77
CA THR A 453 27.83 6.42 80.02
C THR A 453 27.09 7.76 80.02
N THR A 454 25.92 7.81 80.67
CA THR A 454 25.14 9.04 80.92
C THR A 454 25.48 9.70 82.26
N ALA A 455 26.37 9.06 83.03
CA ALA A 455 26.88 9.54 84.32
C ALA A 455 27.31 11.00 84.26
N TRP A 456 28.05 11.38 83.22
CA TRP A 456 28.54 12.74 83.05
C TRP A 456 27.46 13.75 82.69
N ASP A 457 26.38 13.34 82.03
CA ASP A 457 25.23 14.22 81.78
C ASP A 457 24.47 14.54 83.08
N GLN A 458 24.40 13.58 84.00
CA GLN A 458 23.80 13.81 85.32
C GLN A 458 24.65 14.72 86.19
N VAL A 459 25.99 14.56 86.13
CA VAL A 459 26.91 15.53 86.75
C VAL A 459 26.70 16.90 86.12
N ALA A 460 26.70 17.01 84.78
CA ALA A 460 26.52 18.28 84.11
C ALA A 460 25.16 18.93 84.39
N SER A 461 24.08 18.14 84.48
CA SER A 461 22.76 18.63 84.89
C SER A 461 22.78 19.27 86.28
N CYS A 462 23.52 18.69 87.21
CA CYS A 462 23.66 19.24 88.56
C CYS A 462 24.63 20.42 88.64
N GLU A 463 25.74 20.38 87.90
CA GLU A 463 26.83 21.37 87.95
C GLU A 463 26.58 22.61 87.07
N SER A 464 25.91 22.45 85.93
CA SER A 464 25.72 23.50 84.92
C SER A 464 24.30 23.55 84.33
N SER A 465 23.32 22.89 84.96
CA SER A 465 21.98 22.69 84.37
C SER A 465 22.03 22.01 82.99
N GLY A 466 23.10 21.27 82.69
CA GLY A 466 23.31 20.57 81.43
C GLY A 466 23.91 21.44 80.31
N ASN A 467 24.31 22.68 80.61
CA ASN A 467 24.92 23.57 79.63
C ASN A 467 26.44 23.32 79.54
N TRP A 468 26.87 22.55 78.53
CA TRP A 468 28.27 22.22 78.30
C TRP A 468 29.15 23.40 77.87
N ALA A 469 28.56 24.51 77.41
CA ALA A 469 29.25 25.74 77.03
C ALA A 469 29.16 26.82 78.12
N ILE A 470 28.76 26.47 79.35
CA ILE A 470 28.59 27.45 80.42
C ILE A 470 29.92 28.13 80.80
N ASN A 471 29.85 29.46 80.94
CA ASN A 471 30.91 30.28 81.50
C ASN A 471 30.28 31.52 82.14
N THR A 472 30.11 31.49 83.46
CA THR A 472 29.46 32.56 84.23
C THR A 472 30.47 33.55 84.84
N GLY A 473 31.76 33.40 84.54
CA GLY A 473 32.83 34.20 85.15
C GLY A 473 33.18 33.80 86.60
N ASN A 474 32.65 32.69 87.11
CA ASN A 474 32.89 32.20 88.48
C ASN A 474 34.21 31.42 88.66
N GLY A 475 35.06 31.36 87.63
CA GLY A 475 36.33 30.64 87.64
C GLY A 475 36.25 29.15 87.28
N PHE A 476 35.07 28.66 86.93
CA PHE A 476 34.84 27.30 86.44
C PHE A 476 34.23 27.31 85.02
N TYR A 477 34.51 26.28 84.24
CA TYR A 477 34.19 26.25 82.82
C TYR A 477 33.52 24.93 82.41
N GLY A 478 32.52 25.03 81.54
CA GLY A 478 31.91 23.90 80.86
C GLY A 478 30.99 23.03 81.71
N GLY A 479 30.48 21.97 81.11
CA GLY A 479 29.34 21.21 81.64
C GLY A 479 29.56 20.63 83.03
N VAL A 480 30.78 20.18 83.31
CA VAL A 480 31.18 19.60 84.59
C VAL A 480 32.02 20.55 85.45
N GLN A 481 31.95 21.86 85.17
CA GLN A 481 32.57 22.91 85.99
C GLN A 481 34.06 22.67 86.29
N PHE A 482 34.89 22.57 85.25
CA PHE A 482 36.35 22.45 85.43
C PHE A 482 36.98 23.75 85.93
N LYS A 483 37.93 23.66 86.88
CA LYS A 483 38.92 24.74 87.07
C LYS A 483 39.91 24.74 85.91
N GLN A 484 40.42 25.92 85.54
CA GLN A 484 41.39 26.05 84.46
C GLN A 484 42.64 25.19 84.67
N SER A 485 43.21 25.21 85.89
CA SER A 485 44.39 24.41 86.21
C SER A 485 44.15 22.90 86.10
N THR A 486 42.95 22.42 86.45
CA THR A 486 42.57 21.01 86.31
C THR A 486 42.41 20.64 84.83
N TRP A 487 41.76 21.51 84.05
CA TRP A 487 41.62 21.32 82.60
C TRP A 487 42.98 21.17 81.91
N GLU A 488 43.94 22.02 82.27
CA GLU A 488 45.31 21.97 81.74
C GLU A 488 46.05 20.72 82.19
N ALA A 489 46.03 20.41 83.49
CA ALA A 489 46.73 19.27 84.08
C ALA A 489 46.31 17.91 83.50
N PHE A 490 45.03 17.75 83.14
CA PHE A 490 44.50 16.50 82.57
C PHE A 490 44.42 16.52 81.04
N GLY A 491 45.16 17.42 80.40
CA GLY A 491 45.39 17.40 78.95
C GLY A 491 44.25 18.01 78.11
N GLY A 492 43.41 18.87 78.69
CA GLY A 492 42.31 19.52 78.00
C GLY A 492 42.74 20.53 76.93
N LEU A 493 43.95 21.09 77.03
CA LEU A 493 44.50 22.04 76.04
C LEU A 493 44.65 21.45 74.63
N ARG A 494 44.70 20.11 74.49
CA ARG A 494 44.70 19.49 73.16
C ARG A 494 43.38 19.73 72.40
N TYR A 495 42.28 19.89 73.13
CA TYR A 495 40.96 20.14 72.58
C TYR A 495 40.64 21.64 72.52
N ALA A 496 40.74 22.35 73.63
CA ALA A 496 40.45 23.78 73.66
C ALA A 496 41.20 24.50 74.78
N PRO A 497 41.40 25.83 74.68
CA PRO A 497 42.06 26.60 75.74
C PRO A 497 41.33 26.53 77.09
N ARG A 498 40.02 26.34 77.08
CA ARG A 498 39.17 26.19 78.28
C ARG A 498 38.10 25.12 78.03
N ALA A 499 37.55 24.55 79.10
CA ALA A 499 36.56 23.49 79.00
C ALA A 499 35.26 23.91 78.30
N ASP A 500 34.77 25.14 78.52
CA ASP A 500 33.55 25.69 77.91
C ASP A 500 33.62 25.80 76.37
N LEU A 501 34.84 25.83 75.82
CA LEU A 501 35.09 25.89 74.38
C LEU A 501 35.24 24.51 73.74
N ALA A 502 35.34 23.44 74.54
CA ALA A 502 35.41 22.06 74.06
C ALA A 502 34.01 21.47 73.92
N THR A 503 33.86 20.53 72.99
CA THR A 503 32.64 19.74 72.86
C THR A 503 32.38 18.91 74.13
N ARG A 504 31.13 18.49 74.33
CA ARG A 504 30.75 17.62 75.44
C ARG A 504 31.64 16.39 75.54
N GLU A 505 31.87 15.71 74.42
CA GLU A 505 32.63 14.46 74.39
C GLU A 505 34.12 14.71 74.71
N GLU A 506 34.69 15.84 74.27
CA GLU A 506 36.04 16.26 74.64
C GLU A 506 36.15 16.55 76.14
N GLN A 507 35.14 17.24 76.72
CA GLN A 507 35.10 17.50 78.15
C GLN A 507 34.98 16.21 78.97
N ILE A 508 34.16 15.26 78.53
CA ILE A 508 34.02 13.94 79.17
C ILE A 508 35.32 13.15 79.07
N ALA A 509 36.04 13.21 77.96
CA ALA A 509 37.34 12.55 77.83
C ALA A 509 38.36 13.03 78.88
N VAL A 510 38.37 14.34 79.17
CA VAL A 510 39.21 14.93 80.22
C VAL A 510 38.66 14.61 81.62
N ALA A 511 37.33 14.54 81.77
CA ALA A 511 36.68 14.22 83.03
C ALA A 511 36.92 12.76 83.44
N GLU A 512 36.92 11.82 82.49
CA GLU A 512 37.32 10.43 82.69
C GLU A 512 38.79 10.32 83.09
N ALA A 513 39.69 11.08 82.46
CA ALA A 513 41.10 11.14 82.87
C ALA A 513 41.26 11.69 84.30
N THR A 514 40.51 12.74 84.65
CA THR A 514 40.48 13.31 86.01
C THR A 514 39.93 12.29 87.02
N ARG A 515 38.83 11.61 86.67
CA ARG A 515 38.19 10.57 87.50
C ARG A 515 39.12 9.39 87.74
N ALA A 516 39.90 8.99 86.74
CA ALA A 516 40.85 7.88 86.87
C ALA A 516 41.91 8.16 87.94
N THR A 517 42.31 9.42 88.14
CA THR A 517 43.33 9.81 89.14
C THR A 517 42.73 10.24 90.48
N GLN A 518 41.65 11.03 90.47
CA GLN A 518 41.08 11.67 91.68
C GLN A 518 39.78 11.01 92.16
N GLY A 519 39.29 9.99 91.44
CA GLY A 519 37.95 9.46 91.63
C GLY A 519 36.87 10.52 91.36
N TRP A 520 35.66 10.29 91.88
CA TRP A 520 34.58 11.31 91.80
C TRP A 520 34.73 12.44 92.82
N GLY A 521 35.84 12.50 93.57
CA GLY A 521 36.09 13.53 94.59
C GLY A 521 36.19 14.95 94.01
N ALA A 522 36.49 15.07 92.73
CA ALA A 522 36.47 16.34 92.00
C ALA A 522 35.05 16.94 91.83
N TRP A 523 33.99 16.13 92.00
CA TRP A 523 32.58 16.55 91.92
C TRP A 523 31.80 16.08 93.16
N PRO A 524 32.11 16.59 94.37
CA PRO A 524 31.73 15.95 95.63
C PRO A 524 30.22 15.97 95.95
N VAL A 525 29.50 16.96 95.42
CA VAL A 525 28.05 17.13 95.64
C VAL A 525 27.27 16.45 94.51
N CYS A 526 27.60 16.74 93.26
CA CYS A 526 26.83 16.28 92.10
C CYS A 526 27.11 14.83 91.69
N SER A 527 28.30 14.28 91.97
CA SER A 527 28.58 12.86 91.68
C SER A 527 27.80 11.87 92.56
N ARG A 528 27.21 12.33 93.69
CA ARG A 528 26.36 11.49 94.55
C ARG A 528 25.10 11.01 93.81
N LYS A 529 24.63 11.76 92.82
CA LYS A 529 23.48 11.40 91.99
C LYS A 529 23.78 10.29 90.99
N VAL A 530 25.06 10.10 90.66
CA VAL A 530 25.57 9.11 89.69
C VAL A 530 26.01 7.81 90.35
N ARG A 531 26.31 7.86 91.66
CA ARG A 531 26.75 6.71 92.48
C ARG A 531 25.58 5.90 93.08
N ARG A 532 24.35 6.27 92.77
CA ARG A 532 23.12 5.51 93.08
C ARG A 532 22.70 4.77 91.83
#